data_AF-A0A151TH30-F1
#
_entry.id   AF-A0A151TH30-F1
#
_cell.length_a   1.000
_cell.length_b   1.000
_cell.length_c   1.000
_cell.angle_alpha   90.00
_cell.angle_beta   90.00
_cell.angle_gamma   90.00
#
_symmetry.space_group_name_H-M   'P 1'
#
loop_
_entity.id
_entity.type
_entity.pdbx_description
1 polymer ?
#
loop_
_entity_poly.entity_id
_entity_poly.type
_entity_poly.pdbx_seq_one_letter_code
_entity_poly.pdbx_strand_id
1 'polypeptide(L)' 'MLSARCIEANPDKCRVVVEMRSPQNVKEVQWLAGRLTALSRFLPCLTEIAKPILSLMRKANKFTWPEECEAAFQALK' A
#
# COMPACT_ATOMS: atom_id res chain seq x y z
N MET A 1 10.96 0.54 0.04
CA MET A 1 11.05 2.02 -0.07
C MET A 1 10.48 2.75 1.16
N LEU A 2 9.58 2.12 1.92
CA LEU A 2 9.00 2.66 3.16
C LEU A 2 9.98 2.73 4.33
N SER A 3 11.16 2.11 4.24
CA SER A 3 11.95 1.70 5.40
C SER A 3 12.62 2.84 6.20
N ALA A 4 12.90 4.01 5.61
CA ALA A 4 13.54 5.10 6.36
C ALA A 4 12.63 6.33 6.51
N ARG A 5 12.21 6.92 5.39
CA ARG A 5 11.43 8.17 5.40
C ARG A 5 9.99 7.98 5.91
N CYS A 6 9.40 6.80 5.71
CA CYS A 6 8.07 6.53 6.25
C CYS A 6 8.15 6.25 7.75
N ILE A 7 9.17 5.50 8.20
CA ILE A 7 9.37 5.23 9.64
C ILE A 7 9.62 6.53 10.41
N GLU A 8 10.31 7.51 9.82
CA GLU A 8 10.49 8.83 10.42
C GLU A 8 9.16 9.62 10.50
N ALA A 9 8.32 9.54 9.46
CA ALA A 9 7.01 10.21 9.44
C ALA A 9 5.95 9.53 10.32
N ASN A 10 5.96 8.20 10.42
CA ASN A 10 5.09 7.42 11.28
C ASN A 10 5.62 5.98 11.51
N PRO A 11 6.42 5.74 12.56
CA PRO A 11 7.12 4.48 12.74
C PRO A 11 6.16 3.31 12.96
N ASP A 12 5.20 3.42 13.87
CA ASP A 12 4.20 2.39 14.14
C ASP A 12 3.34 2.04 12.92
N LYS A 13 2.98 3.04 12.11
CA LYS A 13 2.12 2.77 10.95
C LYS A 13 2.90 2.22 9.78
N CYS A 14 4.09 2.72 9.48
CA CYS A 14 4.85 2.23 8.35
C CYS A 14 5.43 0.83 8.60
N ARG A 15 5.83 0.53 9.84
CA ARG A 15 6.42 -0.77 10.20
C ARG A 15 5.46 -1.93 9.94
N VAL A 16 4.19 -1.78 10.32
CA VAL A 16 3.18 -2.81 10.05
C VAL A 16 2.98 -3.01 8.54
N VAL A 17 3.09 -1.98 7.69
CA VAL A 17 2.99 -2.16 6.22
C VAL A 17 4.22 -2.89 5.66
N VAL A 18 5.41 -2.60 6.18
CA VAL A 18 6.66 -3.30 5.78
C VAL A 18 6.63 -4.77 6.18
N GLU A 19 6.13 -5.08 7.38
CA GLU A 19 6.01 -6.44 7.90
C GLU A 19 4.77 -7.20 7.38
N MET A 20 3.80 -6.48 6.79
CA MET A 20 2.57 -7.07 6.25
C MET A 20 2.89 -8.04 5.11
N ARG A 21 2.20 -9.17 5.06
CA ARG A 21 2.18 -10.06 3.89
C ARG A 21 1.29 -9.50 2.78
N SER A 22 1.42 -10.02 1.57
CA SER A 22 0.53 -9.63 0.46
C SER A 22 -0.93 -9.84 0.84
N PRO A 23 -1.79 -8.82 0.68
CA PRO A 23 -3.19 -8.89 1.12
C PRO A 23 -3.97 -9.91 0.28
N GLN A 24 -4.74 -10.76 0.97
CA GLN A 24 -5.49 -11.86 0.36
C GLN A 24 -6.99 -11.55 0.27
N ASN A 25 -7.45 -10.48 0.94
CA ASN A 25 -8.85 -10.11 1.01
C ASN A 25 -9.06 -8.61 0.77
N VAL A 26 -10.26 -8.25 0.27
CA VAL A 26 -10.67 -6.84 0.05
C VAL A 26 -10.46 -5.98 1.30
N LYS A 27 -10.77 -6.51 2.49
CA LYS A 27 -10.61 -5.79 3.76
C LYS A 27 -9.15 -5.40 4.03
N GLU A 28 -8.20 -6.29 3.75
CA GLU A 28 -6.77 -6.03 3.93
C GLU A 28 -6.28 -4.99 2.92
N VAL A 29 -6.77 -5.06 1.67
CA VAL A 29 -6.47 -4.04 0.65
C VAL A 29 -7.09 -2.69 1.01
N GLN A 30 -8.31 -2.66 1.55
CA GLN A 30 -8.95 -1.44 2.04
C GLN A 30 -8.17 -0.79 3.16
N TRP A 31 -7.76 -1.60 4.14
CA TRP A 31 -6.93 -1.15 5.24
C TRP A 31 -5.57 -0.61 4.76
N LEU A 32 -4.92 -1.35 3.83
CA LEU A 32 -3.65 -0.93 3.25
C LEU A 32 -3.79 0.38 2.48
N ALA A 33 -4.74 0.49 1.54
CA ALA A 33 -4.87 1.69 0.73
C ALA A 33 -5.28 2.92 1.56
N GLY A 34 -6.05 2.74 2.64
CA GLY A 34 -6.30 3.81 3.62
C GLY A 34 -5.01 4.32 4.25
N ARG A 35 -4.09 3.42 4.60
CA ARG A 35 -2.76 3.79 5.10
C ARG A 35 -1.88 4.43 4.04
N LEU A 36 -1.85 3.90 2.82
CA LEU A 36 -1.09 4.48 1.71
C LEU A 36 -1.54 5.90 1.39
N THR A 37 -2.85 6.15 1.45
CA THR A 37 -3.42 7.50 1.25
C THR A 37 -3.01 8.49 2.34
N ALA A 38 -2.85 8.03 3.57
CA ALA A 38 -2.32 8.88 4.65
C ALA A 38 -0.82 9.16 4.46
N LEU A 39 -0.06 8.15 4.03
CA LEU A 39 1.39 8.24 3.82
C LEU A 39 1.78 9.02 2.57
N SER A 40 0.95 8.99 1.52
CA SER A 40 1.18 9.74 0.27
C SER A 40 1.22 11.25 0.48
N ARG A 41 0.62 11.76 1.57
CA ARG A 41 0.71 13.17 1.98
C ARG A 41 2.12 13.58 2.40
N PHE A 42 2.90 12.63 2.93
CA PHE A 42 4.27 12.86 3.40
C PHE A 42 5.31 12.41 2.37
N LEU A 43 4.93 11.45 1.53
CA LEU A 43 5.80 10.84 0.54
C LEU A 43 5.08 10.85 -0.82
N PRO A 44 5.23 11.92 -1.62
CA PRO A 44 4.60 11.98 -2.92
C PRO A 44 5.02 10.82 -3.85
N CYS A 45 6.24 10.30 -3.69
CA CYS A 45 6.74 9.12 -4.41
C CYS A 45 5.93 7.84 -4.12
N LEU A 46 5.31 7.74 -2.94
CA LEU A 46 4.44 6.62 -2.56
C LEU A 46 3.15 6.61 -3.38
N THR A 47 2.67 7.78 -3.82
CA THR A 47 1.45 7.91 -4.62
C THR A 47 1.55 7.16 -5.95
N GLU A 48 2.70 7.27 -6.62
CA GLU A 48 2.93 6.62 -7.90
C GLU A 48 3.01 5.09 -7.75
N ILE A 49 3.61 4.59 -6.67
CA ILE A 49 3.68 3.14 -6.39
C ILE A 49 2.33 2.61 -5.91
N ALA A 50 1.57 3.38 -5.13
CA ALA A 50 0.27 2.99 -4.59
C ALA A 50 -0.87 3.05 -5.63
N LYS A 51 -0.66 3.70 -6.79
CA LYS A 51 -1.65 3.81 -7.88
C LYS A 51 -2.34 2.49 -8.25
N PRO A 52 -1.61 1.39 -8.58
CA PRO A 52 -2.24 0.12 -8.93
C PRO A 52 -3.10 -0.44 -7.79
N ILE A 53 -2.63 -0.35 -6.54
CA ILE A 53 -3.36 -0.81 -5.35
C ILE A 53 -4.66 0.01 -5.14
N LEU A 54 -4.59 1.33 -5.29
CA LEU A 54 -5.74 2.23 -5.22
C LEU A 54 -6.71 2.04 -6.39
N SER A 55 -6.20 1.71 -7.58
CA SER A 55 -7.01 1.42 -8.77
C SER A 55 -7.76 0.10 -8.63
N LEU A 56 -7.15 -0.91 -7.99
CA LEU A 56 -7.79 -2.19 -7.71
C LEU A 56 -9.06 -2.00 -6.86
N MET A 57 -9.02 -1.08 -5.89
CA MET A 57 -10.16 -0.75 -5.03
C MET A 57 -11.37 -0.16 -5.78
N ARG A 58 -11.16 0.48 -6.92
CA ARG A 58 -12.26 1.05 -7.73
C ARG A 58 -13.02 -0.02 -8.53
N LYS A 59 -12.38 -1.16 -8.82
CA LYS A 59 -13.00 -2.27 -9.57
C LYS A 59 -13.68 -3.24 -8.59
N ALA A 60 -14.90 -2.92 -8.20
CA ALA A 60 -15.65 -3.64 -7.16
C ALA A 60 -16.17 -5.04 -7.54
N ASN A 61 -15.94 -5.54 -8.77
CA ASN A 61 -16.73 -6.65 -9.30
C ASN A 61 -16.15 -8.04 -9.02
N LYS A 62 -14.81 -8.19 -8.94
CA LYS A 62 -14.12 -9.42 -8.50
C LYS A 62 -12.78 -9.04 -7.89
N PHE A 63 -12.62 -9.28 -6.59
CA PHE A 63 -11.34 -9.07 -5.93
C PHE A 63 -10.35 -10.13 -6.41
N THR A 64 -9.37 -9.69 -7.18
CA THR A 64 -8.22 -10.49 -7.57
C THR A 64 -7.02 -9.61 -7.29
N TRP A 65 -6.02 -10.10 -6.59
CA TRP A 65 -4.79 -9.38 -6.36
C TRP A 65 -3.86 -9.62 -7.57
N PRO A 66 -3.76 -8.69 -8.53
CA PRO A 66 -2.98 -8.90 -9.74
C PRO A 66 -1.48 -8.75 -9.44
N GLU A 67 -0.63 -9.33 -10.29
CA GLU A 67 0.83 -9.19 -10.21
C GLU A 67 1.28 -7.73 -10.21
N GLU A 68 0.57 -6.82 -10.90
CA GLU A 68 0.86 -5.39 -10.88
C GLU A 68 0.73 -4.78 -9.47
N CYS A 69 -0.27 -5.23 -8.69
CA CYS A 69 -0.45 -4.80 -7.31
C CYS A 69 0.59 -5.44 -6.39
N GLU A 70 0.96 -6.69 -6.65
CA GLU A 70 2.02 -7.39 -5.92
C GLU A 70 3.38 -6.70 -6.13
N ALA A 71 3.75 -6.42 -7.38
CA ALA A 71 4.99 -5.73 -7.71
C ALA A 71 5.06 -4.35 -7.06
N ALA A 72 3.95 -3.60 -7.09
CA ALA A 72 3.82 -2.33 -6.39
C ALA A 72 3.97 -2.46 -4.87
N PHE A 73 3.36 -3.49 -4.27
CA PHE A 73 3.45 -3.75 -2.84
C PHE A 73 4.87 -4.16 -2.42
N GLN A 74 5.55 -4.97 -3.22
CA GLN A 74 6.95 -5.34 -2.99
C GLN A 74 7.89 -4.14 -3.15
N ALA A 75 7.67 -3.29 -4.15
CA ALA A 75 8.43 -2.04 -4.31
C ALA A 75 8.20 -1.07 -3.14
N LEU A 76 7.04 -1.16 -2.50
CA LEU A 76 6.68 -0.37 -1.33
C LEU A 76 7.55 -0.71 -0.12
N LYS A 77 7.68 -2.00 0.22
CA LYS A 77 8.50 -2.49 1.34
C LYS A 77 9.92 -1.95 1.28
#